data_AF-T0SE11-F1
#
_entry.id   AF-T0SE11-F1
#
_cell.length_a   1.000
_cell.length_b   1.000
_cell.length_c   1.000
_cell.angle_alpha   90.00
_cell.angle_beta   90.00
_cell.angle_gamma   90.00
#
_symmetry.space_group_name_H-M   'P 1'
#
loop_
_entity.id
_entity.type
_entity.pdbx_description
1 polymer ?
#
loop_
_entity_poly.entity_id
_entity_poly.type
_entity_poly.pdbx_seq_one_letter_code
_entity_poly.pdbx_strand_id
1 'polypeptide(L)'
;MKLAIALLISTLTFAGVCETQLDGYTLSDVRAYDEGDATFFNLIGEGDFKMTKEEFAANRIFNQWDDIDESYEYCKDAMRYLEFSHPTTGEEFKAIYTIEDSCDGGNSFGYITKIDSTDIVAEIGDSEFYCPSK
;
A
#
# COMPACT_ATOMS: atom_id res chain seq x y z
N MET A 1 -5.70 -49.41 1.38
CA MET A 1 -6.17 -48.04 1.69
C MET A 1 -5.03 -47.08 1.37
N LYS A 2 -5.17 -46.25 0.33
CA LYS A 2 -4.25 -45.13 0.07
C LYS A 2 -4.94 -43.87 0.57
N LEU A 3 -4.38 -43.25 1.60
CA LEU A 3 -4.84 -41.97 2.14
C LEU A 3 -4.43 -40.90 1.14
N ALA A 4 -5.38 -40.34 0.40
CA ALA A 4 -5.14 -39.15 -0.39
C ALA A 4 -5.19 -37.95 0.56
N ILE A 5 -4.03 -37.39 0.87
CA ILE A 5 -3.93 -36.08 1.52
C ILE A 5 -4.31 -35.07 0.43
N ALA A 6 -5.55 -34.60 0.47
CA ALA A 6 -5.98 -33.49 -0.34
C ALA A 6 -5.26 -32.24 0.19
N LEU A 7 -4.21 -31.83 -0.51
CA LEU A 7 -3.55 -30.55 -0.29
C LEU A 7 -4.57 -29.47 -0.68
N LEU A 8 -5.26 -28.89 0.31
CA LEU A 8 -6.08 -27.71 0.11
C LEU A 8 -5.12 -26.55 -0.21
N ILE A 9 -4.85 -26.35 -1.50
CA ILE A 9 -4.26 -25.10 -1.97
C ILE A 9 -5.40 -24.08 -1.91
N SER A 10 -5.50 -23.39 -0.77
CA SER A 10 -6.38 -22.24 -0.63
C SER A 10 -5.87 -21.17 -1.60
N THR A 11 -6.50 -21.05 -2.76
CA THR A 11 -6.33 -19.91 -3.63
C THR A 11 -6.96 -18.72 -2.91
N LEU A 12 -6.18 -18.01 -2.07
CA LEU A 12 -6.54 -16.65 -1.67
C LEU A 12 -6.62 -15.84 -2.97
N THR A 13 -7.85 -15.64 -3.44
CA THR A 13 -8.12 -14.66 -4.50
C THR A 13 -7.65 -13.29 -4.02
N PHE A 14 -7.18 -12.42 -4.91
CA PHE A 14 -6.62 -11.10 -4.58
C PHE A 14 -7.46 -10.27 -3.58
N ALA A 15 -8.79 -10.34 -3.64
CA ALA A 15 -9.67 -9.68 -2.66
C ALA A 15 -9.49 -10.17 -1.23
N GLY A 16 -9.19 -11.45 -1.04
CA GLY A 16 -8.95 -12.03 0.27
C GLY A 16 -7.63 -11.57 0.88
N VAL A 17 -6.62 -11.18 0.09
CA VAL A 17 -5.34 -10.68 0.63
C VAL A 17 -5.57 -9.35 1.34
N CYS A 18 -6.25 -8.41 0.69
CA CYS A 18 -6.51 -7.11 1.30
C CYS A 18 -7.37 -7.24 2.56
N GLU A 19 -8.54 -7.88 2.44
CA GLU A 19 -9.50 -8.00 3.56
C GLU A 19 -8.92 -8.72 4.78
N THR A 20 -7.99 -9.66 4.58
CA THR A 20 -7.44 -10.47 5.69
C THR A 20 -6.10 -9.97 6.21
N GLN A 21 -5.39 -9.10 5.48
CA GLN A 21 -4.02 -8.72 5.82
C GLN A 21 -3.79 -7.21 5.88
N LEU A 22 -4.64 -6.38 5.26
CA LEU A 22 -4.39 -4.94 5.10
C LEU A 22 -5.55 -4.06 5.59
N ASP A 23 -6.79 -4.55 5.52
CA ASP A 23 -7.98 -3.76 5.87
C ASP A 23 -7.96 -3.25 7.32
N GLY A 24 -8.25 -1.96 7.49
CA GLY A 24 -8.32 -1.32 8.82
C GLY A 24 -6.97 -0.99 9.47
N TYR A 25 -5.85 -1.20 8.78
CA TYR A 25 -4.53 -0.74 9.21
C TYR A 25 -4.15 0.60 8.59
N THR A 26 -3.15 1.25 9.16
CA THR A 26 -2.66 2.57 8.73
C THR A 26 -1.16 2.53 8.40
N LEU A 27 -0.67 3.59 7.74
CA LEU A 27 0.77 3.81 7.55
C LEU A 27 1.55 3.83 8.89
N SER A 28 0.92 4.31 9.96
CA SER A 28 1.51 4.35 11.30
C SER A 28 1.64 2.96 11.93
N ASP A 29 0.67 2.07 11.68
CA ASP A 29 0.72 0.68 12.16
C ASP A 29 1.89 -0.09 11.55
N VAL A 30 2.30 0.27 10.33
CA VAL A 30 3.49 -0.31 9.69
C VAL A 30 4.80 0.25 10.27
N ARG A 31 4.78 1.52 10.71
CA ARG A 31 5.93 2.21 11.31
C ARG A 31 6.01 2.10 12.83
N ALA A 32 5.09 1.39 13.47
CA ALA A 32 5.09 1.23 14.91
C ALA A 32 6.44 0.62 15.35
N TYR A 33 7.27 1.43 16.02
CA TYR A 33 8.55 1.00 16.56
C TYR A 33 8.34 0.42 17.97
N ASP A 34 8.91 -0.76 18.17
CA ASP A 34 8.79 -1.58 19.37
C ASP A 34 9.38 -0.90 20.62
N GLU A 35 8.51 -0.38 21.49
CA GLU A 35 8.74 -0.33 22.94
C GLU A 35 7.48 -0.82 23.70
N GLY A 36 6.87 -1.92 23.24
CA GLY A 36 5.82 -2.64 23.99
C GLY A 36 4.43 -2.75 23.36
N ASP A 37 4.22 -2.24 22.14
CA ASP A 37 3.00 -2.47 21.36
C ASP A 37 3.17 -3.64 20.37
N ALA A 38 2.07 -4.33 20.07
CA ALA A 38 2.08 -5.41 19.09
C ALA A 38 2.45 -4.85 17.70
N THR A 39 3.54 -5.34 17.12
CA THR A 39 3.87 -5.01 15.73
C THR A 39 2.89 -5.69 14.78
N PHE A 40 2.13 -4.91 14.03
CA PHE A 40 1.17 -5.42 13.06
C PHE A 40 1.84 -5.87 11.75
N PHE A 41 3.01 -5.27 11.44
CA PHE A 41 3.83 -5.57 10.28
C PHE A 41 5.32 -5.53 10.62
N ASN A 42 6.13 -6.20 9.82
CA ASN A 42 7.59 -6.01 9.86
C ASN A 42 8.00 -5.04 8.77
N LEU A 43 8.56 -3.89 9.14
CA LEU A 43 9.14 -2.95 8.18
C LEU A 43 10.41 -3.54 7.54
N ILE A 44 10.47 -3.52 6.22
CA ILE A 44 11.59 -4.02 5.40
C ILE A 44 12.42 -2.85 4.87
N GLY A 45 11.76 -1.78 4.43
CA GLY A 45 12.42 -0.60 3.88
C GLY A 45 11.48 0.58 3.72
N GLU A 46 12.05 1.78 3.62
CA GLU A 46 11.30 3.01 3.31
C GLU A 46 12.23 4.03 2.65
N GLY A 47 11.63 5.01 1.96
CA GLY A 47 12.39 6.13 1.40
C GLY A 47 11.61 6.99 0.43
N ASP A 48 12.34 7.84 -0.28
CA ASP A 48 11.80 8.72 -1.31
C ASP A 48 11.38 7.92 -2.55
N PHE A 49 10.22 8.26 -3.10
CA PHE A 49 9.76 7.72 -4.38
C PHE A 49 9.65 8.85 -5.40
N LYS A 50 10.06 8.57 -6.65
CA LYS A 50 9.99 9.51 -7.75
C LYS A 50 9.24 8.86 -8.89
N MET A 51 8.22 9.55 -9.38
CA MET A 51 7.55 9.23 -10.64
C MET A 51 7.89 10.29 -11.67
N THR A 52 7.99 9.85 -12.90
CA THR A 52 7.86 10.72 -14.06
C THR A 52 6.45 11.30 -14.10
N LYS A 53 6.30 12.41 -14.83
CA LYS A 53 5.00 13.05 -15.03
C LYS A 53 4.02 12.12 -15.74
N GLU A 54 4.52 11.32 -16.69
CA GLU A 54 3.75 10.34 -17.43
C GLU A 54 3.22 9.23 -16.52
N GLU A 55 4.04 8.72 -15.60
CA GLU A 55 3.63 7.72 -14.60
C GLU A 55 2.60 8.28 -13.62
N PHE A 56 2.79 9.52 -13.17
CA PHE A 56 1.83 10.22 -12.32
C PHE A 56 0.48 10.41 -13.02
N ALA A 57 0.48 10.91 -14.26
CA ALA A 57 -0.72 11.16 -15.05
C ALA A 57 -1.50 9.88 -15.39
N ALA A 58 -0.78 8.76 -15.59
CA ALA A 58 -1.38 7.46 -15.84
C ALA A 58 -1.98 6.81 -14.58
N ASN A 59 -1.61 7.29 -13.39
CA ASN A 59 -2.07 6.73 -12.13
C ASN A 59 -3.32 7.46 -11.62
N ARG A 60 -4.48 6.79 -11.72
CA ARG A 60 -5.79 7.33 -11.30
C ARG A 60 -5.86 7.74 -9.82
N ILE A 61 -4.98 7.21 -8.97
CA ILE A 61 -4.98 7.51 -7.54
C ILE A 61 -4.32 8.87 -7.28
N PHE A 62 -3.34 9.24 -8.09
CA PHE A 62 -2.61 10.50 -7.94
C PHE A 62 -3.13 11.63 -8.81
N ASN A 63 -3.73 11.29 -9.96
CA ASN A 63 -4.36 12.23 -10.86
C ASN A 63 -5.83 12.51 -10.44
N GLN A 64 -6.03 13.16 -9.29
CA GLN A 64 -7.37 13.51 -8.80
C GLN A 64 -7.79 14.96 -9.08
N TRP A 65 -6.89 15.79 -9.60
CA TRP A 65 -7.12 17.20 -9.84
C TRP A 65 -7.27 17.48 -11.35
N ASP A 66 -8.00 18.54 -11.67
CA ASP A 66 -8.27 18.93 -13.06
C ASP A 66 -7.00 19.41 -13.81
N ASP A 67 -5.98 19.89 -13.09
CA ASP A 67 -4.68 20.30 -13.65
C ASP A 67 -3.57 19.34 -13.23
N ILE A 68 -3.23 18.41 -14.12
CA ILE A 68 -2.17 17.40 -13.93
C ILE A 68 -0.80 18.06 -13.77
N ASP A 69 -0.55 19.17 -14.45
CA ASP A 69 0.76 19.82 -14.46
C ASP A 69 1.03 20.46 -13.11
N GLU A 70 0.05 21.18 -12.57
CA GLU A 70 0.11 21.78 -11.24
C GLU A 70 0.22 20.70 -10.15
N SER A 71 -0.59 19.64 -10.25
CA SER A 71 -0.59 18.53 -9.29
C SER A 71 0.73 17.79 -9.25
N TYR A 72 1.31 17.49 -10.43
CA TYR A 72 2.59 16.81 -10.51
C TYR A 72 3.71 17.65 -9.89
N GLU A 73 3.77 18.94 -10.22
CA GLU A 73 4.81 19.83 -9.69
C GLU A 73 4.69 19.98 -8.17
N TYR A 74 3.48 19.99 -7.64
CA TYR A 74 3.21 20.02 -6.20
C TYR A 74 3.61 18.70 -5.52
N CYS A 75 3.30 17.56 -6.13
CA CYS A 75 3.45 16.24 -5.52
C CYS A 75 4.77 15.50 -5.74
N LYS A 76 5.53 15.82 -6.80
CA LYS A 76 6.67 15.00 -7.25
C LYS A 76 7.75 14.78 -6.18
N ASP A 77 7.86 15.69 -5.22
CA ASP A 77 8.83 15.60 -4.11
C ASP A 77 8.23 15.07 -2.80
N ALA A 78 6.91 14.94 -2.75
CA ALA A 78 6.14 14.47 -1.61
C ALA A 78 5.93 12.95 -1.58
N MET A 79 6.29 12.22 -2.64
CA MET A 79 6.04 10.79 -2.71
C MET A 79 7.09 9.98 -1.93
N ARG A 80 6.61 8.93 -1.27
CA ARG A 80 7.38 8.00 -0.45
C ARG A 80 6.99 6.57 -0.81
N TYR A 81 7.90 5.65 -0.51
CA TYR A 81 7.57 4.24 -0.49
C TYR A 81 7.82 3.65 0.89
N LEU A 82 7.10 2.58 1.18
CA LEU A 82 7.30 1.77 2.36
C LEU A 82 7.10 0.28 1.97
N GLU A 83 8.06 -0.55 2.33
CA GLU A 83 8.09 -1.99 2.07
C GLU A 83 8.00 -2.73 3.40
N PHE A 84 7.11 -3.70 3.49
CA PHE A 84 6.77 -4.38 4.74
C PHE A 84 6.25 -5.78 4.50
N SER A 85 6.32 -6.64 5.52
CA SER A 85 5.73 -7.98 5.49
C SER A 85 4.68 -8.18 6.55
N HIS A 86 3.64 -8.94 6.21
CA HIS A 86 2.67 -9.40 7.19
C HIS A 86 3.29 -10.55 8.02
N PRO A 87 3.28 -10.46 9.37
CA PRO A 87 4.13 -11.29 10.23
C PRO A 87 3.70 -12.76 10.26
N THR A 88 2.42 -13.06 9.96
CA THR A 88 1.90 -14.44 10.00
C THR A 88 1.99 -15.13 8.64
N THR A 89 1.76 -14.41 7.54
CA THR A 89 1.73 -14.98 6.18
C THR A 89 3.09 -14.90 5.49
N GLY A 90 3.96 -13.97 5.93
CA GLY A 90 5.23 -13.66 5.26
C GLY A 90 5.04 -12.95 3.92
N GLU A 91 3.82 -12.49 3.61
CA GLU A 91 3.54 -11.80 2.37
C GLU A 91 4.11 -10.38 2.41
N GLU A 92 4.81 -9.98 1.34
CA GLU A 92 5.51 -8.70 1.26
C GLU A 92 4.77 -7.71 0.36
N PHE A 93 4.69 -6.49 0.86
CA PHE A 93 3.92 -5.40 0.27
C PHE A 93 4.78 -4.18 0.04
N LYS A 94 4.40 -3.39 -0.95
CA LYS A 94 4.96 -2.08 -1.25
C LYS A 94 3.85 -1.05 -1.27
N ALA A 95 3.88 -0.12 -0.33
CA ALA A 95 3.08 1.09 -0.34
C ALA A 95 3.83 2.18 -1.12
N ILE A 96 3.14 2.87 -2.02
CA ILE A 96 3.58 4.12 -2.64
C ILE A 96 2.52 5.16 -2.33
N TYR A 97 2.92 6.25 -1.68
CA TYR A 97 1.98 7.22 -1.13
C TYR A 97 2.60 8.62 -1.04
N THR A 98 1.75 9.63 -0.88
CA THR A 98 2.14 11.03 -0.66
C THR A 98 2.30 11.32 0.82
N ILE A 99 3.26 12.17 1.19
CA ILE A 99 3.32 12.71 2.55
C ILE A 99 2.12 13.64 2.75
N GLU A 100 1.54 13.55 3.94
CA GLU A 100 0.55 14.48 4.48
C GLU A 100 0.88 15.94 4.13
N ASP A 101 -0.16 16.73 3.88
CA ASP A 101 -0.11 18.16 3.54
C ASP A 101 0.62 18.57 2.25
N SER A 102 1.31 17.65 1.58
CA SER A 102 2.21 18.00 0.47
C SER A 102 1.60 17.77 -0.92
N CYS A 103 0.36 17.27 -0.97
CA CYS A 103 -0.30 16.91 -2.21
C CYS A 103 -1.78 17.28 -2.31
N ASP A 104 -2.55 17.21 -1.22
CA ASP A 104 -3.99 17.51 -1.22
C ASP A 104 -4.45 18.43 -0.08
N GLY A 105 -3.51 18.95 0.72
CA GLY A 105 -3.81 19.87 1.81
C GLY A 105 -4.34 19.21 3.09
N GLY A 106 -4.07 17.93 3.32
CA GLY A 106 -4.33 17.34 4.64
C GLY A 106 -4.06 15.86 4.81
N ASN A 107 -3.95 15.06 3.73
CA ASN A 107 -4.03 13.60 3.85
C ASN A 107 -2.91 12.90 3.07
N SER A 108 -2.51 11.73 3.56
CA SER A 108 -1.72 10.79 2.76
C SER A 108 -2.65 9.98 1.86
N PHE A 109 -2.32 9.90 0.57
CA PHE A 109 -3.04 9.04 -0.38
C PHE A 109 -2.06 8.25 -1.24
N GLY A 110 -2.50 7.11 -1.75
CA GLY A 110 -1.61 6.20 -2.46
C GLY A 110 -2.19 4.81 -2.67
N TYR A 111 -1.33 3.84 -2.86
CA TYR A 111 -1.72 2.45 -3.07
C TYR A 111 -0.70 1.47 -2.54
N ILE A 112 -1.15 0.23 -2.39
CA ILE A 112 -0.35 -0.91 -1.97
C ILE A 112 -0.41 -1.97 -3.06
N THR A 113 0.76 -2.48 -3.45
CA THR A 113 0.91 -3.68 -4.27
C THR A 113 1.63 -4.76 -3.47
N LYS A 114 1.65 -5.99 -3.98
CA LYS A 114 2.69 -6.96 -3.56
C LYS A 114 4.02 -6.51 -4.15
N ILE A 115 5.15 -6.76 -3.47
CA ILE A 115 6.49 -6.33 -3.96
C ILE A 115 6.76 -6.81 -5.39
N ASP A 116 6.41 -8.06 -5.70
CA ASP A 116 6.64 -8.67 -7.02
C ASP A 116 5.49 -8.47 -8.02
N SER A 117 4.55 -7.56 -7.74
CA SER A 117 3.38 -7.31 -8.58
C SER A 117 3.12 -5.83 -8.82
N THR A 118 2.53 -5.54 -9.98
CA THR A 118 1.98 -4.22 -10.31
C THR A 118 0.50 -4.09 -9.95
N ASP A 119 -0.15 -5.20 -9.55
CA ASP A 119 -1.56 -5.20 -9.19
C ASP A 119 -1.78 -4.51 -7.84
N ILE A 120 -2.62 -3.48 -7.86
CA ILE A 120 -3.05 -2.77 -6.67
C ILE A 120 -3.94 -3.70 -5.84
N VAL A 121 -3.53 -3.96 -4.60
CA VAL A 121 -4.28 -4.79 -3.64
C VAL A 121 -5.05 -3.95 -2.63
N ALA A 122 -4.59 -2.73 -2.33
CA ALA A 122 -5.27 -1.77 -1.46
C ALA A 122 -5.00 -0.33 -1.92
N GLU A 123 -5.91 0.58 -1.59
CA GLU A 123 -5.72 2.03 -1.73
C GLU A 123 -5.38 2.64 -0.37
N ILE A 124 -4.72 3.78 -0.35
CA ILE A 124 -4.42 4.56 0.84
C ILE A 124 -5.17 5.87 0.74
N GLY A 125 -5.88 6.24 1.79
CA GLY A 125 -6.48 7.57 1.94
C GLY A 125 -6.55 7.95 3.40
N ASP A 126 -6.27 9.21 3.72
CA ASP A 126 -6.13 9.67 5.12
C ASP A 126 -5.19 8.78 5.96
N SER A 127 -4.14 8.28 5.32
CA SER A 127 -3.18 7.32 5.91
C SER A 127 -3.74 5.93 6.28
N GLU A 128 -5.02 5.68 6.07
CA GLU A 128 -5.70 4.39 6.27
C GLU A 128 -5.62 3.53 5.00
N PHE A 129 -5.59 2.21 5.18
CA PHE A 129 -5.62 1.23 4.10
C PHE A 129 -7.06 0.82 3.81
N TYR A 130 -7.47 0.97 2.55
CA TYR A 130 -8.79 0.61 2.08
C TYR A 130 -8.73 -0.52 1.06
N CYS A 131 -9.51 -1.56 1.32
CA CYS A 131 -9.76 -2.59 0.34
C CYS A 131 -10.88 -2.15 -0.60
N PRO A 132 -10.62 -1.97 -1.91
CA PRO A 132 -11.68 -1.65 -2.83
C PRO A 132 -12.71 -2.78 -2.80
N SER A 133 -13.91 -2.49 -2.27
CA SER A 133 -15.03 -3.39 -2.30
C SER A 133 -15.38 -3.67 -3.77
N LYS A 134 -15.33 -4.95 -4.15
CA LYS A 134 -15.66 -5.44 -5.49
C LYS A 134 -17.05 -5.00 -5.96
#